data_AF-A0A9P0D4R7-F1
#
_entry.id   AF-A0A9P0D4R7-F1
#
_cell.length_a   1.000
_cell.length_b   1.000
_cell.length_c   1.000
_cell.angle_alpha   90.00
_cell.angle_beta   90.00
_cell.angle_gamma   90.00
#
_symmetry.space_group_name_H-M   'P 1'
#
loop_
_entity.id
_entity.type
_entity.pdbx_description
1 polymer ?
#
loop_
_entity_poly.entity_id
_entity_poly.type
_entity_poly.pdbx_seq_one_letter_code
_entity_poly.pdbx_strand_id
1 'polypeptide(L)'
;MSQISIVFNTSFVNVFGKMNIKVLDRSAATKEIEKMYQKMCQIIKLDVSFAETHSYDQIAETLDDIHKKYNLDTIKLLASATDNGSNFVKCFKEFGLNIGNKKHSTEEDSDSEEKEAEVMFNPINLSDSESTLDSSNFTQKRYVPQHIRCASHIINLFATTHYKNSEHQISFLEEYIKLMQPLAETLDFLQGERNTYYGYLFLSLVWIKTKLQMLKISGDIKQLKVPLVAIIKSVGQRFKEFLTKTAVIGAVVCPRFKMRWYNAFKDLNVTTYKEIQNWVVSAVEYFISLENKITNENIQSDDPFFDFEKEEQESVSLLSKLPIPSI
;
A
#
# COMPACT_ATOMS: atom_id res chain seq x y z
N MET A 1 -22.85 -17.13 16.29
CA MET A 1 -23.36 -16.73 14.95
C MET A 1 -22.46 -15.62 14.41
N SER A 2 -22.08 -15.64 13.13
CA SER A 2 -21.26 -14.56 12.56
C SER A 2 -22.07 -13.25 12.55
N GLN A 3 -21.43 -12.10 12.84
CA GLN A 3 -22.09 -10.78 12.80
C GLN A 3 -22.82 -10.51 11.47
N ILE A 4 -22.41 -11.20 10.40
CA ILE A 4 -23.00 -11.11 9.07
C ILE A 4 -24.33 -11.86 8.96
N SER A 5 -24.54 -12.97 9.70
CA SER A 5 -25.81 -13.72 9.62
C SER A 5 -26.98 -12.98 10.28
N ILE A 6 -26.69 -12.02 11.17
CA ILE A 6 -27.69 -11.21 11.86
C ILE A 6 -28.39 -10.26 10.87
N VAL A 7 -27.66 -9.67 9.94
CA VAL A 7 -28.22 -8.71 8.95
C VAL A 7 -29.20 -9.38 7.99
N PHE A 8 -29.06 -10.69 7.76
CA PHE A 8 -29.95 -11.47 6.91
C PHE A 8 -31.11 -12.14 7.68
N ASN A 9 -31.16 -11.99 9.00
CA ASN A 9 -32.26 -12.52 9.78
C ASN A 9 -33.52 -11.69 9.50
N THR A 10 -34.62 -12.35 9.14
CA THR A 10 -35.91 -11.72 8.82
C THR A 10 -36.36 -10.76 9.93
N SER A 11 -36.07 -11.09 11.19
CA SER A 11 -36.38 -10.23 12.33
C SER A 11 -35.60 -8.92 12.31
N PHE A 12 -34.32 -8.93 11.93
CA PHE A 12 -33.50 -7.73 11.81
C PHE A 12 -33.96 -6.83 10.66
N VAL A 13 -34.24 -7.41 9.49
CA VAL A 13 -34.76 -6.66 8.32
C VAL A 13 -36.12 -6.03 8.64
N ASN A 14 -36.98 -6.72 9.39
CA ASN A 14 -38.30 -6.23 9.78
C ASN A 14 -38.26 -5.05 10.77
N VAL A 15 -37.22 -4.93 11.60
CA VAL A 15 -37.02 -3.76 12.49
C VAL A 15 -36.87 -2.48 11.68
N PHE A 16 -36.04 -2.51 10.63
CA PHE A 16 -35.77 -1.33 9.80
C PHE A 16 -36.81 -1.11 8.70
N GLY A 17 -37.52 -2.17 8.27
CA GLY A 17 -38.60 -2.09 7.29
C GLY A 17 -39.77 -1.20 7.74
N LYS A 18 -40.05 -1.13 9.05
CA LYS A 18 -41.07 -0.23 9.62
C LYS A 18 -40.60 1.23 9.77
N MET A 19 -39.31 1.50 9.61
CA MET A 19 -38.70 2.82 9.79
C MET A 19 -38.55 3.60 8.46
N ASN A 20 -39.07 3.06 7.34
CA ASN A 20 -38.86 3.61 5.99
C ASN A 20 -37.35 3.77 5.62
N ILE A 21 -36.49 2.95 6.24
CA ILE A 21 -35.05 2.92 5.97
C ILE A 21 -34.78 1.80 4.98
N LYS A 22 -34.31 2.15 3.79
CA LYS A 22 -33.97 1.18 2.74
C LYS A 22 -32.59 0.60 3.03
N VAL A 23 -32.55 -0.57 3.68
CA VAL A 23 -31.29 -1.29 3.94
C VAL A 23 -30.77 -1.86 2.62
N LEU A 24 -29.62 -1.38 2.15
CA LEU A 24 -28.93 -1.90 0.98
C LEU A 24 -28.38 -3.28 1.30
N ASP A 25 -28.57 -4.25 0.41
CA ASP A 25 -27.86 -5.52 0.49
C ASP A 25 -26.34 -5.31 0.27
N ARG A 26 -25.52 -6.29 0.68
CA ARG A 26 -24.05 -6.20 0.60
C ARG A 26 -23.55 -5.92 -0.82
N SER A 27 -24.16 -6.54 -1.83
CA SER A 27 -23.74 -6.41 -3.22
C SER A 27 -24.03 -5.00 -3.76
N ALA A 28 -25.24 -4.50 -3.49
CA ALA A 28 -25.68 -3.16 -3.83
C ALA A 28 -24.85 -2.09 -3.09
N ALA A 29 -24.60 -2.27 -1.79
CA ALA A 29 -23.75 -1.39 -1.01
C ALA A 29 -22.30 -1.36 -1.55
N THR A 30 -21.74 -2.53 -1.87
CA THR A 30 -20.38 -2.62 -2.43
C THR A 30 -20.29 -1.90 -3.77
N LYS A 31 -21.28 -2.09 -4.66
CA LYS A 31 -21.34 -1.42 -5.95
C LYS A 31 -21.50 0.09 -5.83
N GLU A 32 -22.27 0.57 -4.85
CA GLU A 32 -22.47 2.00 -4.64
C GLU A 32 -21.22 2.65 -4.05
N ILE A 33 -20.57 2.01 -3.08
CA ILE A 33 -19.27 2.44 -2.54
C ILE A 33 -18.22 2.53 -3.65
N GLU A 34 -18.16 1.52 -4.53
CA GLU A 34 -17.25 1.50 -5.68
C GLU A 34 -17.49 2.69 -6.63
N LYS A 35 -18.75 3.02 -6.95
CA LYS A 35 -19.06 4.20 -7.77
C LYS A 35 -18.65 5.50 -7.09
N MET A 36 -18.93 5.63 -5.79
CA MET A 36 -18.55 6.81 -5.02
C MET A 36 -17.03 6.99 -4.99
N TYR A 37 -16.29 5.88 -4.81
CA TYR A 37 -14.84 5.85 -4.87
C TYR A 37 -14.32 6.32 -6.23
N GLN A 38 -14.81 5.75 -7.33
CA GLN A 38 -14.40 6.15 -8.68
C GLN A 38 -14.67 7.64 -8.97
N LYS A 39 -15.83 8.14 -8.54
CA LYS A 39 -16.17 9.57 -8.67
C LYS A 39 -15.22 10.46 -7.86
N MET A 40 -14.86 10.04 -6.65
CA MET A 40 -13.89 10.75 -5.81
C MET A 40 -12.52 10.81 -6.49
N CYS A 41 -12.02 9.70 -7.02
CA CYS A 41 -10.74 9.66 -7.75
C CYS A 41 -10.74 10.58 -8.96
N GLN A 42 -11.84 10.68 -9.71
CA GLN A 42 -11.96 11.60 -10.84
C GLN A 42 -11.91 13.08 -10.42
N ILE A 43 -12.57 13.44 -9.32
CA ILE A 43 -12.55 14.81 -8.79
C ILE A 43 -11.13 15.18 -8.36
N ILE A 44 -10.46 14.33 -7.58
CA ILE A 44 -9.08 14.57 -7.13
C ILE A 44 -8.13 14.71 -8.34
N LYS A 45 -8.29 13.86 -9.36
CA LYS A 45 -7.47 13.95 -10.57
C LYS A 45 -7.64 15.29 -11.28
N LEU A 46 -8.86 15.81 -11.37
CA LEU A 46 -9.11 17.12 -11.96
C LEU A 46 -8.51 18.26 -11.13
N ASP A 47 -8.66 18.21 -9.81
CA ASP A 47 -8.09 19.19 -8.88
C ASP A 47 -6.55 19.25 -9.04
N VAL A 48 -5.89 18.08 -9.10
CA VAL A 48 -4.42 17.98 -9.27
C VAL A 48 -3.97 18.41 -10.67
N SER A 49 -4.61 17.93 -11.74
CA SER A 49 -4.20 18.26 -13.11
C SER A 49 -4.39 19.75 -13.44
N PHE A 50 -5.33 20.44 -12.80
CA PHE A 50 -5.45 21.89 -12.92
C PHE A 50 -4.21 22.60 -12.35
N ALA A 51 -3.69 22.13 -11.23
CA ALA A 51 -2.49 22.67 -10.57
C ALA A 51 -1.17 22.35 -11.29
N GLU A 52 -1.11 21.34 -12.16
CA GLU A 52 0.11 20.99 -12.93
C GLU A 52 0.52 22.05 -13.96
N THR A 53 -0.40 22.91 -14.39
CA THR A 53 -0.13 24.02 -15.34
C THR A 53 0.52 25.25 -14.68
N HIS A 54 0.84 25.14 -13.38
CA HIS A 54 1.07 26.26 -12.49
C HIS A 54 2.40 26.15 -11.74
N SER A 55 2.75 27.24 -11.04
CA SER A 55 3.99 27.40 -10.29
C SER A 55 4.10 26.45 -9.09
N TYR A 56 5.32 26.23 -8.59
CA TYR A 56 5.60 25.29 -7.50
C TYR A 56 4.81 25.59 -6.20
N ASP A 57 4.49 26.85 -5.93
CA ASP A 57 3.69 27.30 -4.80
C ASP A 57 2.19 26.97 -4.96
N GLN A 58 1.65 27.06 -6.18
CA GLN A 58 0.28 26.66 -6.48
C GLN A 58 0.08 25.14 -6.38
N ILE A 59 1.11 24.36 -6.76
CA ILE A 59 1.12 22.90 -6.53
C ILE A 59 1.05 22.60 -5.03
N ALA A 60 1.88 23.26 -4.22
CA ALA A 60 1.89 23.07 -2.77
C ALA A 60 0.55 23.42 -2.12
N GLU A 61 -0.06 24.52 -2.55
CA GLU A 61 -1.39 24.96 -2.08
C GLU A 61 -2.47 23.94 -2.43
N THR A 62 -2.50 23.47 -3.66
CA THR A 62 -3.50 22.47 -4.09
C THR A 62 -3.34 21.16 -3.32
N LEU A 63 -2.11 20.69 -3.12
CA LEU A 63 -1.86 19.48 -2.32
C LEU A 63 -2.29 19.66 -0.86
N ASP A 64 -1.97 20.79 -0.24
CA ASP A 64 -2.37 21.11 1.13
C ASP A 64 -3.89 21.18 1.29
N ASP A 65 -4.60 21.78 0.33
CA ASP A 65 -6.06 21.84 0.31
C ASP A 65 -6.71 20.46 0.16
N ILE A 66 -6.17 19.60 -0.72
CA ILE A 66 -6.61 18.21 -0.84
C ILE A 66 -6.39 17.47 0.48
N HIS A 67 -5.21 17.62 1.11
CA HIS A 67 -4.91 16.96 2.37
C HIS A 67 -5.88 17.38 3.48
N LYS A 68 -6.16 18.68 3.63
CA LYS A 68 -7.13 19.20 4.60
C LYS A 68 -8.55 18.70 4.32
N LYS A 69 -8.99 18.76 3.06
CA LYS A 69 -10.32 18.33 2.60
C LYS A 69 -10.62 16.88 2.97
N TYR A 70 -9.62 16.01 2.90
CA TYR A 70 -9.75 14.58 3.21
C TYR A 70 -9.19 14.17 4.58
N ASN A 71 -8.83 15.14 5.43
CA ASN A 71 -8.25 14.91 6.75
C ASN A 71 -7.04 13.95 6.72
N LEU A 72 -6.20 14.13 5.70
CA LEU A 72 -4.95 13.42 5.49
C LEU A 72 -3.84 14.21 6.18
N ASP A 73 -3.55 13.85 7.42
CA ASP A 73 -2.43 14.41 8.15
C ASP A 73 -1.09 13.81 7.67
N THR A 74 0.01 14.41 8.12
CA THR A 74 1.38 13.99 7.79
C THR A 74 1.76 12.63 8.37
N ILE A 75 0.93 12.07 9.27
CA ILE A 75 1.13 10.73 9.82
C ILE A 75 0.56 9.69 8.84
N LYS A 76 -0.56 10.00 8.19
CA LYS A 76 -1.18 9.15 7.17
C LYS A 76 -0.45 9.21 5.83
N LEU A 77 0.19 10.34 5.51
CA LEU A 77 0.90 10.56 4.27
C LEU A 77 2.41 10.36 4.45
N LEU A 78 2.90 9.19 4.05
CA LEU A 78 4.32 8.85 4.17
C LEU A 78 5.18 9.54 3.11
N ALA A 79 4.75 9.53 1.85
CA ALA A 79 5.50 10.08 0.74
C ALA A 79 4.60 10.37 -0.49
N SER A 80 5.05 11.28 -1.34
CA SER A 80 4.47 11.60 -2.64
C SER A 80 5.47 11.26 -3.74
N ALA A 81 5.05 10.46 -4.71
CA ALA A 81 5.87 10.12 -5.88
C ALA A 81 5.39 10.91 -7.10
N THR A 82 6.28 11.70 -7.71
CA THR A 82 5.99 12.47 -8.95
C THR A 82 7.10 12.27 -9.97
N ASP A 83 6.89 12.75 -11.19
CA ASP A 83 7.98 12.91 -12.15
C ASP A 83 9.01 13.97 -11.69
N ASN A 84 10.06 14.15 -12.48
CA ASN A 84 11.09 15.16 -12.22
C ASN A 84 10.72 16.54 -12.82
N GLY A 85 9.44 16.85 -13.00
CA GLY A 85 9.00 18.17 -13.43
C GLY A 85 9.56 19.24 -12.51
N SER A 86 10.14 20.31 -13.08
CA SER A 86 10.86 21.34 -12.32
C SER A 86 10.01 22.00 -11.23
N ASN A 87 8.72 22.21 -11.48
CA ASN A 87 7.79 22.78 -10.49
C ASN A 87 7.51 21.80 -9.34
N PHE A 88 7.36 20.50 -9.61
CA PHE A 88 7.23 19.49 -8.55
C PHE A 88 8.50 19.41 -7.71
N VAL A 89 9.66 19.28 -8.35
CA VAL A 89 10.95 19.23 -7.66
C VAL A 89 11.14 20.45 -6.76
N LYS A 90 10.82 21.66 -7.26
CA LYS A 90 10.90 22.89 -6.47
C LYS A 90 9.87 22.93 -5.34
N CYS A 91 8.63 22.48 -5.59
CA CYS A 91 7.55 22.41 -4.60
C CYS A 91 7.97 21.55 -3.41
N PHE A 92 8.40 20.32 -3.68
CA PHE A 92 8.81 19.40 -2.63
C PHE A 92 10.14 19.78 -1.97
N LYS A 93 11.03 20.47 -2.67
CA LYS A 93 12.25 21.03 -2.06
C LYS A 93 11.92 22.11 -1.03
N GLU A 94 10.95 22.97 -1.34
CA GLU A 94 10.57 24.12 -0.50
C GLU A 94 9.62 23.73 0.66
N PHE A 95 8.64 22.86 0.37
CA PHE A 95 7.53 22.54 1.27
C PHE A 95 7.56 21.09 1.78
N GLY A 96 8.46 20.24 1.30
CA GLY A 96 8.51 18.82 1.64
C GLY A 96 9.04 18.54 3.05
N LEU A 97 8.43 17.55 3.71
CA LEU A 97 8.92 17.01 4.98
C LEU A 97 10.02 15.99 4.72
N ASN A 98 11.22 16.28 5.23
CA ASN A 98 12.33 15.31 5.24
C ASN A 98 12.19 14.39 6.46
N ILE A 99 11.39 13.34 6.31
CA ILE A 99 11.33 12.25 7.29
C ILE A 99 12.61 11.42 7.09
N GLY A 100 13.59 11.61 7.96
CA GLY A 100 14.85 10.85 7.98
C GLY A 100 15.94 11.37 7.03
N ASN A 101 16.72 12.35 7.50
CA ASN A 101 18.17 12.46 7.26
C ASN A 101 18.75 13.55 8.17
N LYS A 102 19.39 13.16 9.28
CA LYS A 102 20.36 14.04 9.93
C LYS A 102 21.59 14.16 9.02
N LYS A 103 21.79 15.38 8.50
CA LYS A 103 23.02 15.94 7.89
C LYS A 103 23.55 15.23 6.63
N HIS A 104 23.20 15.79 5.46
CA HIS A 104 24.24 16.24 4.55
C HIS A 104 23.83 17.61 4.01
N SER A 105 24.32 18.67 4.65
CA SER A 105 24.43 19.97 4.02
C SER A 105 25.39 19.80 2.83
N THR A 106 24.84 19.73 1.62
CA THR A 106 25.57 20.12 0.42
C THR A 106 24.74 21.20 -0.24
N GLU A 107 25.06 22.42 0.17
CA GLU A 107 25.06 23.53 -0.76
C GLU A 107 26.04 23.22 -1.90
N GLU A 108 25.67 23.72 -3.08
CA GLU A 108 26.47 23.95 -4.29
C GLU A 108 26.68 22.80 -5.29
N ASP A 109 26.09 23.07 -6.47
CA ASP A 109 26.58 22.81 -7.84
C ASP A 109 27.86 21.99 -8.00
N SER A 110 27.73 20.88 -8.74
CA SER A 110 28.68 20.58 -9.81
C SER A 110 28.06 19.61 -10.81
N ASP A 111 27.88 20.08 -12.05
CA ASP A 111 27.67 19.27 -13.24
C ASP A 111 28.68 18.11 -13.28
N SER A 112 28.23 16.90 -13.00
CA SER A 112 28.92 15.67 -13.38
C SER A 112 27.89 14.55 -13.52
N GLU A 113 27.53 14.26 -14.76
CA GLU A 113 26.52 13.27 -15.18
C GLU A 113 26.80 11.85 -14.63
N GLU A 114 28.03 11.57 -14.21
CA GLU A 114 28.41 10.27 -13.63
C GLU A 114 28.01 10.10 -12.14
N LYS A 115 27.82 11.18 -11.36
CA LYS A 115 27.42 11.08 -9.94
C LYS A 115 25.92 10.94 -9.74
N GLU A 116 25.10 11.39 -10.69
CA GLU A 116 23.64 11.34 -10.56
C GLU A 116 23.08 9.92 -10.60
N ALA A 117 23.70 9.04 -11.39
CA ALA A 117 23.31 7.63 -11.45
C ALA A 117 23.52 6.90 -10.12
N GLU A 118 24.57 7.25 -9.34
CA GLU A 118 24.88 6.59 -8.07
C GLU A 118 23.95 7.05 -6.92
N VAL A 119 23.53 8.32 -6.93
CA VAL A 119 22.58 8.89 -5.95
C VAL A 119 21.16 8.34 -6.17
N MET A 120 20.81 8.01 -7.42
CA MET A 120 19.47 7.61 -7.84
C MET A 120 19.06 6.19 -7.39
N PHE A 121 20.03 5.31 -7.12
CA PHE A 121 19.79 3.92 -6.70
C PHE A 121 19.96 3.70 -5.19
N ASN A 122 20.21 4.75 -4.39
CA ASN A 122 20.24 4.64 -2.94
C ASN A 122 18.81 4.59 -2.38
N PRO A 123 18.43 3.50 -1.67
CA PRO A 123 17.11 3.40 -1.08
C PRO A 123 16.97 4.29 0.16
N ILE A 124 15.80 4.92 0.26
CA ILE A 124 15.31 5.58 1.48
C ILE A 124 15.10 4.47 2.53
N ASN A 125 15.91 4.45 3.59
CA ASN A 125 15.64 3.60 4.76
C ASN A 125 14.47 4.22 5.53
N LEU A 126 13.37 3.48 5.63
CA LEU A 126 12.14 3.89 6.34
C LEU A 126 12.04 3.30 7.75
N SER A 127 13.12 2.73 8.27
CA SER A 127 13.18 2.25 9.66
C SER A 127 13.67 3.34 10.61
N ASP A 128 12.77 3.69 11.52
CA ASP A 128 12.94 4.41 12.78
C ASP A 128 12.89 5.96 12.78
N SER A 129 12.02 6.43 13.69
CA SER A 129 12.10 7.61 14.57
C SER A 129 11.26 8.87 14.28
N GLU A 130 10.32 9.07 15.22
CA GLU A 130 9.80 10.30 15.84
C GLU A 130 9.88 11.62 15.06
N SER A 131 8.70 12.16 14.75
CA SER A 131 8.49 13.53 14.31
C SER A 131 8.90 14.52 15.40
N THR A 132 10.01 15.24 15.19
CA THR A 132 10.28 16.47 15.97
C THR A 132 9.51 17.62 15.31
N LEU A 133 8.23 17.74 15.67
CA LEU A 133 7.43 18.92 15.35
C LEU A 133 7.78 20.03 16.34
N ASP A 134 8.67 20.94 15.93
CA ASP A 134 8.91 22.18 16.67
C ASP A 134 7.60 23.00 16.68
N SER A 135 6.97 23.08 17.84
CA SER A 135 5.56 23.45 18.02
C SER A 135 5.33 24.97 17.98
N SER A 136 6.28 25.75 17.46
CA SER A 136 6.35 27.21 17.67
C SER A 136 5.99 28.08 16.45
N ASN A 137 5.63 27.51 15.29
CA ASN A 137 5.33 28.30 14.06
C ASN A 137 4.11 27.79 13.26
N PHE A 138 3.01 27.43 13.93
CA PHE A 138 1.88 26.72 13.30
C PHE A 138 0.97 27.55 12.35
N THR A 139 1.22 28.84 12.13
CA THR A 139 0.22 29.69 11.44
C THR A 139 0.48 29.99 9.98
N GLN A 140 1.56 29.51 9.34
CA GLN A 140 1.77 29.84 7.91
C GLN A 140 2.75 28.97 7.12
N LYS A 141 2.92 27.69 7.46
CA LYS A 141 3.79 26.82 6.66
C LYS A 141 2.98 25.68 6.05
N ARG A 142 2.88 25.71 4.72
CA ARG A 142 2.34 24.61 3.91
C ARG A 142 3.34 23.45 3.97
N TYR A 143 2.86 22.23 4.19
CA TYR A 143 3.71 21.05 4.20
C TYR A 143 3.19 20.02 3.22
N VAL A 144 4.09 19.48 2.42
CA VAL A 144 3.83 18.32 1.57
C VAL A 144 4.64 17.12 2.06
N PRO A 145 4.20 15.87 1.80
CA PRO A 145 4.92 14.67 2.20
C PRO A 145 6.31 14.58 1.58
N GLN A 146 7.12 13.62 2.05
CA GLN A 146 8.44 13.34 1.49
C GLN A 146 8.34 13.05 -0.02
N HIS A 147 9.25 13.60 -0.81
CA HIS A 147 9.24 13.41 -2.27
C HIS A 147 10.02 12.17 -2.71
N ILE A 148 9.39 11.40 -3.59
CA ILE A 148 10.01 10.28 -4.31
C ILE A 148 10.03 10.65 -5.80
N ARG A 149 11.23 10.80 -6.34
CA ARG A 149 11.45 11.09 -7.76
C ARG A 149 11.23 9.84 -8.62
N CYS A 150 10.46 9.98 -9.69
CA CYS A 150 10.32 8.92 -10.69
C CYS A 150 11.57 8.87 -11.60
N ALA A 151 12.06 7.67 -11.85
CA ALA A 151 13.26 7.45 -12.64
C ALA A 151 13.10 7.72 -14.14
N SER A 152 11.87 7.82 -14.63
CA SER A 152 11.54 7.88 -16.07
C SER A 152 12.21 9.05 -16.79
N HIS A 153 12.28 10.23 -16.15
CA HIS A 153 12.81 11.43 -16.79
C HIS A 153 14.33 11.35 -17.04
N ILE A 154 15.10 10.88 -16.07
CA ILE A 154 16.57 10.77 -16.19
C ILE A 154 16.94 9.81 -17.30
N ILE A 155 16.19 8.71 -17.44
CA ILE A 155 16.46 7.73 -18.49
C ILE A 155 16.09 8.28 -19.88
N ASN A 156 15.00 9.05 -19.99
CA ASN A 156 14.66 9.76 -21.22
C ASN A 156 15.75 10.78 -21.62
N LEU A 157 16.30 11.50 -20.63
CA LEU A 157 17.41 12.42 -20.86
C LEU A 157 18.67 11.69 -21.33
N PHE A 158 19.03 10.57 -20.69
CA PHE A 158 20.17 9.74 -21.07
C PHE A 158 20.08 9.23 -22.52
N ALA A 159 18.89 8.81 -22.95
CA ALA A 159 18.66 8.35 -24.32
C ALA A 159 18.79 9.49 -25.36
N THR A 160 18.39 10.71 -25.00
CA THR A 160 18.33 11.86 -25.92
C THR A 160 19.62 12.67 -26.00
N THR A 161 20.43 12.72 -24.94
CA THR A 161 21.74 13.42 -24.91
C THR A 161 22.90 12.50 -25.33
N HIS A 162 22.85 11.27 -24.80
CA HIS A 162 23.66 10.07 -25.01
C HIS A 162 24.20 9.78 -26.40
N TYR A 163 23.21 9.51 -27.24
CA TYR A 163 23.35 8.73 -28.43
C TYR A 163 22.81 9.63 -29.53
N LYS A 164 23.68 10.17 -30.38
CA LYS A 164 23.30 10.98 -31.55
C LYS A 164 23.40 10.20 -32.87
N ASN A 165 23.87 8.95 -32.80
CA ASN A 165 24.07 8.05 -33.93
C ASN A 165 23.04 6.90 -33.89
N SER A 166 22.35 6.64 -35.00
CA SER A 166 21.13 5.82 -35.03
C SER A 166 21.33 4.36 -34.62
N GLU A 167 22.41 3.70 -35.03
CA GLU A 167 22.62 2.28 -34.69
C GLU A 167 22.93 2.04 -33.21
N HIS A 168 23.76 2.89 -32.60
CA HIS A 168 24.05 2.81 -31.17
C HIS A 168 22.83 3.20 -30.31
N GLN A 169 22.02 4.17 -30.78
CA GLN A 169 20.72 4.50 -30.17
C GLN A 169 19.80 3.28 -30.16
N ILE A 170 19.64 2.58 -31.29
CA ILE A 170 18.72 1.44 -31.40
C ILE A 170 19.15 0.31 -30.47
N SER A 171 20.43 -0.10 -30.51
CA SER A 171 20.93 -1.16 -29.62
C SER A 171 20.82 -0.80 -28.13
N PHE A 172 21.05 0.47 -27.77
CA PHE A 172 20.84 0.95 -26.41
C PHE A 172 19.36 0.85 -26.01
N LEU A 173 18.45 1.32 -26.85
CA LEU A 173 17.01 1.30 -26.59
C LEU A 173 16.48 -0.14 -26.48
N GLU A 174 16.99 -1.07 -27.28
CA GLU A 174 16.67 -2.50 -27.17
C GLU A 174 17.11 -3.09 -25.82
N GLU A 175 18.34 -2.79 -25.37
CA GLU A 175 18.80 -3.21 -24.03
C GLU A 175 17.98 -2.56 -22.92
N TYR A 176 17.63 -1.29 -23.08
CA TYR A 176 16.82 -0.54 -22.14
C TYR A 176 15.43 -1.16 -21.97
N ILE A 177 14.76 -1.46 -23.08
CA ILE A 177 13.44 -2.12 -23.05
C ILE A 177 13.56 -3.46 -22.33
N LYS A 178 14.57 -4.28 -22.63
CA LYS A 178 14.79 -5.58 -21.96
C LYS A 178 15.02 -5.43 -20.45
N LEU A 179 15.81 -4.44 -20.05
CA LEU A 179 16.12 -4.17 -18.64
C LEU A 179 14.89 -3.67 -17.86
N MET A 180 14.11 -2.77 -18.46
CA MET A 180 12.97 -2.14 -17.81
C MET A 180 11.69 -2.95 -17.88
N GLN A 181 11.53 -3.82 -18.88
CA GLN A 181 10.34 -4.66 -19.04
C GLN A 181 9.93 -5.39 -17.76
N PRO A 182 10.80 -6.11 -17.03
CA PRO A 182 10.40 -6.77 -15.79
C PRO A 182 10.00 -5.79 -14.67
N LEU A 183 10.55 -4.57 -14.65
CA LEU A 183 10.12 -3.52 -13.71
C LEU A 183 8.72 -3.01 -14.07
N ALA A 184 8.48 -2.72 -15.35
CA ALA A 184 7.20 -2.23 -15.86
C ALA A 184 6.09 -3.28 -15.67
N GLU A 185 6.32 -4.53 -16.07
CA GLU A 185 5.35 -5.63 -15.89
C GLU A 185 5.02 -5.86 -14.42
N THR A 186 6.01 -5.77 -13.53
CA THR A 186 5.79 -5.89 -12.08
C THR A 186 4.95 -4.72 -11.56
N LEU A 187 5.26 -3.51 -12.02
CA LEU A 187 4.58 -2.31 -11.60
C LEU A 187 3.11 -2.35 -12.04
N ASP A 188 2.84 -2.65 -13.31
CA ASP A 188 1.48 -2.81 -13.84
C ASP A 188 0.69 -3.89 -13.08
N PHE A 189 1.36 -4.99 -12.73
CA PHE A 189 0.74 -6.07 -11.98
C PHE A 189 0.34 -5.67 -10.55
N LEU A 190 1.17 -4.87 -9.88
CA LEU A 190 0.97 -4.42 -8.49
C LEU A 190 0.14 -3.15 -8.37
N GLN A 191 0.09 -2.32 -9.42
CA GLN A 191 -0.66 -1.06 -9.47
C GLN A 191 -2.18 -1.27 -9.53
N GLY A 192 -2.64 -2.48 -9.86
CA GLY A 192 -4.04 -2.85 -9.63
C GLY A 192 -4.30 -3.06 -8.15
N GLU A 193 -5.18 -2.27 -7.54
CA GLU A 193 -5.59 -2.35 -6.11
C GLU A 193 -5.94 -3.78 -5.63
N ARG A 194 -6.25 -4.69 -6.56
CA ARG A 194 -6.58 -6.10 -6.32
C ARG A 194 -5.37 -6.98 -5.96
N ASN A 195 -4.17 -6.60 -6.39
CA ASN A 195 -2.96 -7.41 -6.27
C ASN A 195 -1.94 -6.78 -5.30
N THR A 196 -2.29 -5.70 -4.61
CA THR A 196 -1.39 -4.96 -3.71
C THR A 196 -1.44 -5.49 -2.28
N TYR A 197 -1.26 -6.81 -2.09
CA TYR A 197 -1.15 -7.42 -0.76
C TYR A 197 0.08 -8.33 -0.65
N TYR A 198 0.50 -8.63 0.57
CA TYR A 198 1.81 -9.24 0.84
C TYR A 198 2.13 -10.50 0.03
N GLY A 199 1.14 -11.37 -0.21
CA GLY A 199 1.34 -12.56 -1.02
C GLY A 199 1.77 -12.24 -2.46
N TYR A 200 1.05 -11.35 -3.16
CA TYR A 200 1.43 -10.94 -4.51
C TYR A 200 2.69 -10.07 -4.51
N LEU A 201 2.84 -9.13 -3.56
CA LEU A 201 4.03 -8.29 -3.45
C LEU A 201 5.31 -9.14 -3.33
N PHE A 202 5.31 -10.10 -2.41
CA PHE A 202 6.44 -11.00 -2.22
C PHE A 202 6.78 -11.77 -3.51
N LEU A 203 5.76 -12.34 -4.17
CA LEU A 203 5.95 -13.12 -5.39
C LEU A 203 6.47 -12.29 -6.55
N SER A 204 5.97 -11.07 -6.70
CA SER A 204 6.46 -10.09 -7.67
C SER A 204 7.92 -9.72 -7.42
N LEU A 205 8.32 -9.54 -6.15
CA LEU A 205 9.71 -9.26 -5.78
C LEU A 205 10.65 -10.44 -6.04
N VAL A 206 10.21 -11.67 -5.77
CA VAL A 206 10.97 -12.88 -6.13
C VAL A 206 11.12 -12.96 -7.64
N TRP A 207 10.03 -12.78 -8.38
CA TRP A 207 10.02 -12.85 -9.83
C TRP A 207 10.93 -11.82 -10.49
N ILE A 208 10.84 -10.54 -10.09
CA ILE A 208 11.67 -9.48 -10.68
C ILE A 208 13.15 -9.70 -10.38
N LYS A 209 13.49 -10.15 -9.17
CA LYS A 209 14.88 -10.44 -8.79
C LYS A 209 15.44 -11.59 -9.63
N THR A 210 14.67 -12.66 -9.82
CA THR A 210 15.04 -13.77 -10.71
C THR A 210 15.23 -13.28 -12.16
N LYS A 211 14.30 -12.50 -12.71
CA LYS A 211 14.39 -11.98 -14.09
C LYS A 211 15.62 -11.10 -14.30
N LEU A 212 15.89 -10.16 -13.40
CA LEU A 212 17.07 -9.30 -13.49
C LEU A 212 18.37 -10.09 -13.34
N GLN A 213 18.40 -11.09 -12.46
CA GLN A 213 19.55 -11.99 -12.34
C GLN A 213 19.78 -12.82 -13.61
N MET A 214 18.71 -13.31 -14.25
CA MET A 214 18.82 -14.01 -15.54
C MET A 214 19.39 -13.09 -16.63
N LEU A 215 18.97 -11.82 -16.70
CA LEU A 215 19.56 -10.84 -17.62
C LEU A 215 21.06 -10.67 -17.35
N LYS A 216 21.46 -10.60 -16.07
CA LYS A 216 22.88 -10.52 -15.69
C LYS A 216 23.69 -11.75 -16.13
N ILE A 217 23.12 -12.95 -16.00
CA ILE A 217 23.79 -14.21 -16.36
C ILE A 217 23.85 -14.40 -17.88
N SER A 218 22.78 -14.04 -18.60
CA SER A 218 22.71 -14.19 -20.06
C SER A 218 23.81 -13.43 -20.81
N GLY A 219 24.25 -12.30 -20.25
CA GLY A 219 25.20 -11.40 -20.92
C GLY A 219 24.58 -10.58 -22.07
N ASP A 220 23.25 -10.62 -22.22
CA ASP A 220 22.52 -9.91 -23.29
C ASP A 220 22.57 -8.39 -23.14
N ILE A 221 22.80 -7.90 -21.93
CA ILE A 221 22.96 -6.48 -21.61
C ILE A 221 24.45 -6.14 -21.66
N LYS A 222 24.87 -5.37 -22.67
CA LYS A 222 26.27 -4.99 -22.89
C LYS A 222 26.55 -3.59 -22.38
N GLN A 223 25.73 -2.62 -22.77
CA GLN A 223 25.89 -1.21 -22.47
C GLN A 223 25.33 -0.87 -21.09
N LEU A 224 24.18 -1.45 -20.71
CA LEU A 224 23.50 -1.15 -19.45
C LEU A 224 23.92 -2.05 -18.27
N LYS A 225 25.14 -2.60 -18.28
CA LYS A 225 25.63 -3.50 -17.21
C LYS A 225 25.66 -2.82 -15.83
N VAL A 226 26.16 -1.58 -15.79
CA VAL A 226 26.27 -0.82 -14.54
C VAL A 226 24.87 -0.50 -13.99
N PRO A 227 23.93 0.07 -14.78
CA PRO A 227 22.54 0.22 -14.37
C PRO A 227 21.87 -1.08 -13.93
N LEU A 228 22.07 -2.19 -14.65
CA LEU A 228 21.50 -3.49 -14.28
C LEU A 228 21.93 -3.93 -12.87
N VAL A 229 23.22 -3.82 -12.54
CA VAL A 229 23.73 -4.18 -11.21
C VAL A 229 23.17 -3.24 -10.14
N ALA A 230 23.10 -1.93 -10.44
CA ALA A 230 22.54 -0.93 -9.53
C ALA A 230 21.05 -1.17 -9.26
N ILE A 231 20.26 -1.51 -10.28
CA ILE A 231 18.84 -1.87 -10.17
C ILE A 231 18.67 -3.11 -9.29
N ILE A 232 19.43 -4.18 -9.54
CA ILE A 232 19.34 -5.40 -8.71
C ILE A 232 19.61 -5.09 -7.24
N LYS A 233 20.66 -4.30 -6.97
CA LYS A 233 21.03 -3.90 -5.61
C LYS A 233 19.95 -3.03 -4.96
N SER A 234 19.48 -2.01 -5.66
CA SER A 234 18.49 -1.05 -5.14
C SER A 234 17.14 -1.70 -4.87
N VAL A 235 16.64 -2.57 -5.78
CA VAL A 235 15.41 -3.36 -5.54
C VAL A 235 15.56 -4.22 -4.30
N GLY A 236 16.69 -4.93 -4.17
CA GLY A 236 16.95 -5.78 -3.00
C GLY A 236 17.00 -5.01 -1.69
N GLN A 237 17.65 -3.85 -1.68
CA GLN A 237 17.76 -3.01 -0.49
C GLN A 237 16.43 -2.32 -0.15
N ARG A 238 15.74 -1.71 -1.13
CA ARG A 238 14.47 -1.01 -0.95
C ARG A 238 13.39 -1.88 -0.35
N PHE A 239 13.32 -3.15 -0.78
CA PHE A 239 12.29 -4.07 -0.33
C PHE A 239 12.73 -5.03 0.77
N LYS A 240 13.95 -4.88 1.29
CA LYS A 240 14.53 -5.80 2.29
C LYS A 240 13.62 -6.00 3.50
N GLU A 241 13.07 -4.91 4.02
CA GLU A 241 12.20 -4.92 5.22
C GLU A 241 10.82 -5.53 4.95
N PHE A 242 10.37 -5.51 3.69
CA PHE A 242 9.08 -6.08 3.29
C PHE A 242 9.16 -7.58 3.03
N LEU A 243 10.37 -8.15 2.86
CA LEU A 243 10.60 -9.58 2.66
C LEU A 243 10.62 -10.34 4.01
N THR A 244 9.51 -10.27 4.74
CA THR A 244 9.34 -10.86 6.07
C THR A 244 8.83 -12.32 6.01
N LYS A 245 8.89 -13.02 7.15
CA LYS A 245 8.22 -14.32 7.32
C LYS A 245 6.73 -14.23 7.03
N THR A 246 6.08 -13.14 7.42
CA THR A 246 4.66 -12.88 7.15
C THR A 246 4.38 -12.76 5.65
N ALA A 247 5.26 -12.12 4.89
CA ALA A 247 5.14 -12.02 3.44
C ALA A 247 5.28 -13.40 2.76
N VAL A 248 6.22 -14.22 3.23
CA VAL A 248 6.39 -15.62 2.79
C VAL A 248 5.11 -16.42 3.08
N ILE A 249 4.60 -16.39 4.30
CA ILE A 249 3.35 -17.07 4.68
C ILE A 249 2.21 -16.60 3.77
N GLY A 250 2.07 -15.29 3.58
CA GLY A 250 1.09 -14.67 2.68
C GLY A 250 1.15 -15.22 1.25
N ALA A 251 2.36 -15.45 0.72
CA ALA A 251 2.55 -16.04 -0.59
C ALA A 251 2.18 -17.53 -0.64
N VAL A 252 2.46 -18.29 0.43
CA VAL A 252 2.11 -19.72 0.51
C VAL A 252 0.59 -19.93 0.58
N VAL A 253 -0.10 -19.12 1.38
CA VAL A 253 -1.56 -19.25 1.56
C VAL A 253 -2.35 -18.78 0.34
N CYS A 254 -1.73 -18.10 -0.62
CA CYS A 254 -2.35 -17.77 -1.89
C CYS A 254 -2.62 -19.03 -2.72
N PRO A 255 -3.89 -19.43 -2.94
CA PRO A 255 -4.22 -20.71 -3.58
C PRO A 255 -3.69 -20.84 -5.00
N ARG A 256 -3.50 -19.71 -5.69
CA ARG A 256 -2.97 -19.64 -7.06
C ARG A 256 -1.51 -20.09 -7.16
N PHE A 257 -0.69 -19.79 -6.16
CA PHE A 257 0.77 -19.96 -6.25
C PHE A 257 1.31 -21.09 -5.38
N LYS A 258 0.76 -21.26 -4.17
CA LYS A 258 1.18 -22.29 -3.20
C LYS A 258 2.70 -22.22 -3.01
N MET A 259 3.43 -23.27 -3.40
CA MET A 259 4.90 -23.37 -3.28
C MET A 259 5.64 -23.36 -4.63
N ARG A 260 4.97 -23.05 -5.76
CA ARG A 260 5.57 -23.15 -7.11
C ARG A 260 6.78 -22.23 -7.32
N TRP A 261 6.87 -21.16 -6.54
CA TRP A 261 7.92 -20.14 -6.60
C TRP A 261 9.18 -20.51 -5.79
N TYR A 262 9.13 -21.57 -4.96
CA TYR A 262 10.21 -21.92 -4.03
C TYR A 262 11.56 -22.15 -4.73
N ASN A 263 11.56 -22.76 -5.92
CA ASN A 263 12.80 -22.97 -6.67
C ASN A 263 13.48 -21.66 -7.08
N ALA A 264 12.71 -20.62 -7.41
CA ALA A 264 13.26 -19.31 -7.72
C ALA A 264 13.70 -18.55 -6.45
N PHE A 265 13.16 -18.92 -5.29
CA PHE A 265 13.44 -18.29 -4.00
C PHE A 265 14.60 -18.94 -3.23
N LYS A 266 14.79 -20.25 -3.32
CA LYS A 266 15.90 -20.96 -2.65
C LYS A 266 17.27 -20.47 -3.14
N ASP A 267 17.35 -20.01 -4.38
CA ASP A 267 18.57 -19.45 -4.96
C ASP A 267 18.84 -18.03 -4.43
N LEU A 268 17.85 -17.43 -3.76
CA LEU A 268 17.91 -16.08 -3.18
C LEU A 268 18.07 -16.08 -1.66
N ASN A 269 17.76 -17.19 -0.97
CA ASN A 269 17.74 -17.32 0.48
C ASN A 269 18.01 -18.76 0.94
N VAL A 270 18.59 -18.91 2.14
CA VAL A 270 18.97 -20.23 2.73
C VAL A 270 17.76 -21.01 3.29
N THR A 271 16.55 -20.43 3.24
CA THR A 271 15.36 -21.02 3.88
C THR A 271 14.89 -22.29 3.19
N THR A 272 14.68 -23.34 3.98
CA THR A 272 14.24 -24.65 3.50
C THR A 272 12.71 -24.75 3.40
N TYR A 273 12.25 -25.68 2.57
CA TYR A 273 10.82 -25.99 2.44
C TYR A 273 10.16 -26.34 3.79
N LYS A 274 10.86 -27.10 4.64
CA LYS A 274 10.37 -27.54 5.95
C LYS A 274 10.24 -26.37 6.93
N GLU A 275 11.16 -25.41 6.90
CA GLU A 275 11.05 -24.19 7.70
C GLU A 275 9.84 -23.35 7.31
N ILE A 276 9.59 -23.18 6.01
CA ILE A 276 8.41 -22.47 5.51
C ILE A 276 7.12 -23.16 5.98
N GLN A 277 7.06 -24.50 5.89
CA GLN A 277 5.92 -25.26 6.39
C GLN A 277 5.68 -25.02 7.88
N ASN A 278 6.72 -25.06 8.70
CA ASN A 278 6.61 -24.80 10.13
C ASN A 278 6.07 -23.39 10.41
N TRP A 279 6.52 -22.38 9.67
CA TRP A 279 5.99 -21.01 9.81
C TRP A 279 4.50 -20.91 9.51
N VAL A 280 4.03 -21.61 8.47
CA VAL A 280 2.61 -21.64 8.12
C VAL A 280 1.80 -22.36 9.20
N VAL A 281 2.27 -23.51 9.69
CA VAL A 281 1.62 -24.25 10.77
C VAL A 281 1.49 -23.39 12.02
N SER A 282 2.59 -22.78 12.49
CA SER A 282 2.55 -21.92 13.69
C SER A 282 1.63 -20.71 13.52
N ALA A 283 1.55 -20.12 12.31
CA ALA A 283 0.65 -19.01 12.04
C ALA A 283 -0.83 -19.43 12.09
N VAL A 284 -1.15 -20.62 11.58
CA VAL A 284 -2.51 -21.19 11.65
C VAL A 284 -2.89 -21.53 13.08
N GLU A 285 -2.00 -22.17 13.85
CA GLU A 285 -2.22 -22.47 15.26
C GLU A 285 -2.47 -21.20 16.09
N TYR A 286 -1.69 -20.15 15.84
CA TYR A 286 -1.90 -18.84 16.46
C TYR A 286 -3.29 -18.27 16.12
N PHE A 287 -3.69 -18.31 14.85
CA PHE A 287 -4.99 -17.79 14.41
C PHE A 287 -6.16 -18.53 15.07
N ILE A 288 -6.10 -19.87 15.10
CA ILE A 288 -7.13 -20.71 15.77
C ILE A 288 -7.21 -20.37 17.25
N SER A 289 -6.07 -20.17 17.93
CA SER A 289 -6.07 -19.79 19.34
C SER A 289 -6.74 -18.43 19.60
N LEU A 290 -6.60 -17.49 18.66
CA LEU A 290 -7.19 -16.16 18.74
C LEU A 290 -8.71 -16.22 18.54
N GLU A 291 -9.17 -16.99 17.55
CA GLU A 291 -10.59 -17.19 17.25
C GLU A 291 -11.31 -17.84 18.44
N ASN A 292 -10.69 -18.82 19.08
CA ASN A 292 -11.25 -19.45 20.28
C ASN A 292 -11.37 -18.48 21.47
N LYS A 293 -10.42 -17.55 21.66
CA LYS A 293 -10.52 -16.52 22.70
C LYS A 293 -11.69 -15.56 22.45
N ILE A 294 -11.82 -15.05 21.22
CA ILE A 294 -12.92 -14.15 20.82
C ILE A 294 -14.29 -14.84 20.97
N THR A 295 -14.36 -16.12 20.64
CA THR A 295 -15.60 -16.89 20.75
C THR A 295 -15.99 -17.10 22.22
N ASN A 296 -15.01 -17.37 23.09
CA ASN A 296 -15.24 -17.53 24.52
C ASN A 296 -15.60 -16.22 25.24
N GLU A 297 -15.00 -15.08 24.86
CA GLU A 297 -15.37 -13.76 25.40
C GLU A 297 -16.79 -13.34 24.98
N ASN A 298 -17.26 -13.74 23.81
CA ASN A 298 -18.62 -13.44 23.35
C ASN A 298 -19.70 -14.41 23.88
N ILE A 299 -19.32 -15.53 24.49
CA ILE A 299 -20.26 -16.48 25.10
C ILE A 299 -20.53 -16.15 26.58
N GLN A 300 -19.72 -15.28 27.19
CA GLN A 300 -19.96 -14.77 28.53
C GLN A 300 -20.95 -13.58 28.53
N SER A 301 -22.15 -13.77 27.97
CA SER A 301 -23.31 -12.97 28.35
C SER A 301 -24.14 -13.74 29.37
N ASP A 302 -23.54 -14.04 30.52
CA ASP A 302 -24.32 -14.17 31.75
C ASP A 302 -24.69 -12.73 32.14
N ASP A 303 -25.64 -12.13 31.43
CA ASP A 303 -26.39 -10.99 31.96
C ASP A 303 -27.57 -11.59 32.73
N PRO A 304 -27.45 -11.78 34.07
CA PRO A 304 -28.53 -12.34 34.88
C PRO A 304 -29.81 -11.47 34.85
N PHE A 305 -29.77 -10.29 34.22
CA PHE A 305 -30.93 -9.44 34.00
C PHE A 305 -31.89 -9.96 32.91
N PHE A 306 -31.43 -10.81 31.97
CA PHE A 306 -32.23 -11.28 30.82
C PHE A 306 -32.45 -12.81 30.80
N ASP A 307 -32.71 -13.42 31.96
CA ASP A 307 -33.11 -14.84 32.09
C ASP A 307 -34.64 -15.00 31.92
N PHE A 308 -35.13 -14.83 30.69
CA PHE A 308 -36.56 -14.86 30.35
C PHE A 308 -37.21 -16.24 30.51
N GLU A 309 -36.44 -17.32 30.64
CA GLU A 309 -36.96 -18.68 30.82
C GLU A 309 -37.43 -18.95 32.27
N LYS A 310 -36.91 -18.20 33.26
CA LYS A 310 -37.41 -18.27 34.64
C LYS A 310 -38.62 -17.36 34.89
N GLU A 311 -38.69 -16.23 34.22
CA GLU A 311 -39.77 -15.26 34.45
C GLU A 311 -41.13 -15.71 33.89
N GLU A 312 -41.17 -16.62 32.92
CA GLU A 312 -42.43 -17.10 32.31
C GLU A 312 -43.29 -17.92 33.28
N GLN A 313 -42.71 -18.60 34.28
CA GLN A 313 -43.51 -19.39 35.23
C GLN A 313 -44.07 -18.58 36.41
N GLU A 314 -43.36 -17.53 36.86
CA GLU A 314 -43.87 -16.64 37.92
C GLU A 314 -44.81 -15.55 37.37
N SER A 315 -44.51 -14.99 36.20
CA SER A 315 -45.28 -13.87 35.62
C SER A 315 -46.69 -14.28 35.16
N VAL A 316 -46.88 -15.49 34.63
CA VAL A 316 -48.21 -16.01 34.22
C VAL A 316 -49.15 -16.19 35.43
N SER A 317 -48.60 -16.49 36.62
CA SER A 317 -49.37 -16.62 37.86
C SER A 317 -49.77 -15.27 38.50
N LEU A 318 -49.01 -14.21 38.20
CA LEU A 318 -49.21 -12.86 38.74
C LEU A 318 -50.07 -11.99 37.79
N LEU A 319 -49.87 -12.11 36.47
CA LEU A 319 -50.65 -11.41 35.45
C LEU A 319 -52.12 -11.85 35.42
N SER A 320 -52.40 -13.11 35.75
CA SER A 320 -53.77 -13.64 35.88
C SER A 320 -54.52 -13.13 37.12
N LYS A 321 -53.84 -12.45 38.05
CA LYS A 321 -54.41 -11.87 39.27
C LYS A 321 -54.61 -10.35 39.21
N LEU A 322 -54.16 -9.70 38.14
CA LEU A 322 -54.39 -8.27 37.97
C LEU A 322 -55.81 -8.02 37.45
N PRO A 323 -56.58 -7.09 38.06
CA PRO A 323 -57.88 -6.73 37.55
C PRO A 323 -57.73 -6.11 36.16
N ILE A 324 -58.54 -6.58 35.21
CA ILE A 324 -58.58 -6.06 33.84
C ILE A 324 -58.93 -4.57 33.90
N PRO A 325 -58.06 -3.65 33.44
CA PRO A 325 -58.39 -2.23 33.42
C PRO A 325 -59.53 -1.99 32.43
N SER A 326 -60.50 -1.18 32.85
CA SER A 326 -61.57 -0.74 31.95
C SER A 326 -61.04 0.31 30.97
N ILE A 327 -61.07 -0.08 29.70
CA ILE A 327 -60.79 0.67 28.45
C ILE A 327 -59.30 0.82 28.12
#